data_AF-A0A2U1MGC5-F1
#
_entry.id   AF-A0A2U1MGC5-F1
#
_cell.length_a   1.000
_cell.length_b   1.000
_cell.length_c   1.000
_cell.angle_alpha   90.00
_cell.angle_beta   90.00
_cell.angle_gamma   90.00
#
_symmetry.space_group_name_H-M   'P 1'
#
loop_
_entity.id
_entity.type
_entity.pdbx_description
1 polymer ?
#
loop_
_entity_poly.entity_id
_entity_poly.type
_entity_poly.pdbx_seq_one_letter_code
_entity_poly.pdbx_strand_id
1 'polypeptide(L)'
;MDSYLAVYYIISLLSMIFFTSNYAQPQAPAAKPKPSALFVFGDSTVDAGNNNFIRTMMKSNFPPYGRDFVNHVPTGRFTNGRLVSDFIASYTGVKDIVPAYLDPTLGIEDLMTGVTFASAGTGFDPMTATLSSVISFEQQMEYFKEYKSKIEMLIGKESTLELITKAVFMISAGTNDFIVNYYGLGEAVDQYIYPNVTSYSNFLFQNVENFIKELINQGARKIAMVGLPPMGCLPEVITLNKDAATHGRKCVEQMLSVAIEYNIILENKLKAMQTADTKLYYADIYKPILDMIQFGESKLGFEEVSTGCCGSGYIEAAMLCNINSPICDDASKYVFWDSVHPTERAYHYVFTTIRPVVDMVLNDYIN
;
A
#
# COMPACT_ATOMS: atom_id res chain seq x y z
N MET A 1 -63.79 51.90 0.53
CA MET A 1 -62.65 51.34 -0.23
C MET A 1 -61.78 50.42 0.64
N ASP A 2 -62.04 50.34 1.94
CA ASP A 2 -61.14 49.69 2.92
C ASP A 2 -61.40 48.20 3.19
N SER A 3 -62.58 47.68 2.84
CA SER A 3 -62.94 46.27 3.05
C SER A 3 -62.38 45.32 1.98
N TYR A 4 -62.15 45.81 0.76
CA TYR A 4 -61.60 45.00 -0.34
C TYR A 4 -60.07 44.84 -0.26
N LEU A 5 -59.35 45.85 0.27
CA LEU A 5 -57.92 45.74 0.50
C LEU A 5 -57.59 44.72 1.59
N ALA A 6 -58.36 44.66 2.68
CA ALA A 6 -58.13 43.72 3.78
C ALA A 6 -58.26 42.25 3.32
N VAL A 7 -59.25 41.95 2.48
CA VAL A 7 -59.44 40.60 1.91
C VAL A 7 -58.29 40.23 0.97
N TYR A 8 -57.79 41.19 0.18
CA TYR A 8 -56.63 40.97 -0.70
C TYR A 8 -55.35 40.67 0.09
N TYR A 9 -55.12 41.39 1.19
CA TYR A 9 -53.98 41.13 2.09
C TYR A 9 -54.09 39.75 2.75
N ILE A 10 -55.26 39.34 3.23
CA ILE A 10 -55.47 38.02 3.86
C ILE A 10 -55.29 36.88 2.84
N ILE A 11 -55.80 37.02 1.61
CA ILE A 11 -55.61 36.03 0.55
C ILE A 11 -54.14 35.94 0.13
N SER A 12 -53.43 37.08 0.06
CA SER A 12 -52.00 37.09 -0.26
C SER A 12 -51.13 36.45 0.84
N LEU A 13 -51.47 36.67 2.11
CA LEU A 13 -50.82 36.04 3.27
C LEU A 13 -51.08 34.53 3.31
N LEU A 14 -52.32 34.09 3.05
CA LEU A 14 -52.64 32.67 2.97
C LEU A 14 -51.92 32.01 1.78
N SER A 15 -51.79 32.69 0.65
CA SER A 15 -51.02 32.15 -0.49
C SER A 15 -49.52 32.02 -0.18
N MET A 16 -48.92 32.92 0.62
CA MET A 16 -47.53 32.73 1.08
C MET A 16 -47.37 31.57 2.06
N ILE A 17 -48.39 31.27 2.87
CA ILE A 17 -48.37 30.14 3.82
C ILE A 17 -48.52 28.79 3.09
N PHE A 18 -49.22 28.73 1.95
CA PHE A 18 -49.33 27.51 1.15
C PHE A 18 -48.15 27.29 0.17
N PHE A 19 -47.25 28.27 0.00
CA PHE A 19 -46.00 28.14 -0.75
C PHE A 19 -44.77 27.85 0.12
N THR A 20 -44.92 27.55 1.41
CA THR A 20 -43.93 26.73 2.12
C THR A 20 -44.15 25.27 1.75
N SER A 21 -43.95 24.97 0.46
CA SER A 21 -43.70 23.63 -0.01
C SER A 21 -42.62 23.01 0.87
N ASN A 22 -42.85 21.79 1.32
CA ASN A 22 -41.86 20.89 1.90
C ASN A 22 -40.60 20.85 1.01
N TYR A 23 -39.71 21.82 1.14
CA TYR A 23 -38.32 21.63 0.83
C TYR A 23 -37.81 20.73 1.95
N ALA A 24 -37.99 19.42 1.75
CA ALA A 24 -37.13 18.47 2.41
C ALA A 24 -35.71 18.98 2.18
N GLN A 25 -35.03 19.38 3.26
CA GLN A 25 -33.60 19.64 3.16
C GLN A 25 -33.00 18.42 2.45
N PRO A 26 -32.14 18.61 1.43
CA PRO A 26 -31.39 17.50 0.90
C PRO A 26 -30.76 16.82 2.12
N GLN A 27 -31.14 15.57 2.40
CA GLN A 27 -30.42 14.77 3.37
C GLN A 27 -28.96 14.89 2.96
N ALA A 28 -28.12 15.41 3.86
CA ALA A 28 -26.69 15.36 3.67
C ALA A 28 -26.39 13.90 3.25
N PRO A 29 -25.68 13.67 2.13
CA PRO A 29 -25.36 12.32 1.72
C PRO A 29 -24.81 11.59 2.94
N ALA A 30 -25.37 10.42 3.25
CA ALA A 30 -24.94 9.63 4.40
C ALA A 30 -23.41 9.61 4.40
N ALA A 31 -22.80 10.01 5.52
CA ALA A 31 -21.35 10.05 5.63
C ALA A 31 -20.82 8.69 5.18
N LYS A 32 -19.92 8.68 4.19
CA LYS A 32 -19.33 7.42 3.72
C LYS A 32 -18.78 6.67 4.93
N PRO A 33 -19.05 5.37 5.08
CA PRO A 33 -18.40 4.58 6.10
C PRO A 33 -16.89 4.78 6.04
N LYS A 34 -16.31 5.11 7.19
CA LYS A 34 -14.89 5.43 7.35
C LYS A 34 -14.26 4.46 8.36
N PRO A 35 -13.10 3.86 8.05
CA PRO A 35 -12.36 3.07 9.03
C PRO A 35 -11.86 3.95 10.17
N SER A 36 -11.72 3.38 11.37
CA SER A 36 -11.16 4.12 12.51
C SER A 36 -9.69 4.47 12.29
N ALA A 37 -8.92 3.55 11.73
CA ALA A 37 -7.50 3.67 11.44
C ALA A 37 -7.11 2.80 10.23
N LEU A 38 -5.96 3.12 9.62
CA LEU A 38 -5.29 2.29 8.64
C LEU A 38 -3.92 1.85 9.17
N PHE A 39 -3.75 0.57 9.46
CA PHE A 39 -2.47 -0.01 9.86
C PHE A 39 -1.83 -0.74 8.69
N VAL A 40 -0.57 -0.45 8.41
CA VAL A 40 0.12 -0.98 7.22
C VAL A 40 1.36 -1.76 7.63
N PHE A 41 1.54 -2.93 7.04
CA PHE A 41 2.68 -3.82 7.24
C PHE A 41 3.26 -4.19 5.88
N GLY A 42 4.57 -4.39 5.78
CA GLY A 42 5.15 -4.71 4.49
C GLY A 42 6.57 -4.27 4.27
N ASP A 43 6.90 -4.11 3.00
CA ASP A 43 8.20 -3.72 2.48
C ASP A 43 8.25 -2.27 1.98
N SER A 44 9.18 -1.98 1.07
CA SER A 44 9.43 -0.64 0.52
C SER A 44 8.23 -0.07 -0.24
N THR A 45 7.31 -0.90 -0.71
CA THR A 45 6.10 -0.46 -1.41
C THR A 45 5.10 0.25 -0.50
N VAL A 46 5.26 0.12 0.82
CA VAL A 46 4.39 0.69 1.86
C VAL A 46 5.16 1.30 3.05
N ASP A 47 6.49 1.41 2.95
CA ASP A 47 7.35 2.06 3.95
C ASP A 47 7.32 3.58 3.78
N ALA A 48 6.91 4.28 4.85
CA ALA A 48 6.86 5.74 4.90
C ALA A 48 8.13 6.38 5.48
N GLY A 49 9.09 5.57 5.95
CA GLY A 49 10.33 6.02 6.57
C GLY A 49 10.75 5.29 7.85
N ASN A 50 10.23 4.10 8.18
CA ASN A 50 10.69 3.37 9.37
C ASN A 50 12.19 3.05 9.28
N ASN A 51 12.67 2.76 8.07
CA ASN A 51 14.09 2.50 7.83
C ASN A 51 15.01 3.70 8.16
N ASN A 52 14.47 4.91 8.31
CA ASN A 52 15.26 6.07 8.71
C ASN A 52 15.87 5.88 10.10
N PHE A 53 15.16 5.16 10.97
CA PHE A 53 15.44 5.01 12.40
C PHE A 53 16.24 3.76 12.75
N ILE A 54 16.69 3.00 11.75
CA ILE A 54 17.57 1.84 11.92
C ILE A 54 18.84 1.98 11.07
N ARG A 55 19.86 1.16 11.35
CA ARG A 55 21.10 1.13 10.55
C ARG A 55 20.94 0.15 9.38
N THR A 56 20.62 0.68 8.21
CA THR A 56 20.48 -0.08 6.96
C THR A 56 20.87 0.78 5.74
N MET A 57 21.19 0.13 4.63
CA MET A 57 21.37 0.76 3.32
C MET A 57 20.04 0.95 2.57
N MET A 58 18.98 0.27 3.01
CA MET A 58 17.65 0.37 2.42
C MET A 58 16.96 1.65 2.90
N LYS A 59 17.46 2.82 2.47
CA LYS A 59 16.89 4.14 2.79
C LYS A 59 16.62 4.96 1.53
N SER A 60 15.63 5.83 1.63
CA SER A 60 15.21 6.79 0.59
C SER A 60 14.82 8.15 1.20
N ASN A 61 15.42 8.50 2.35
CA ASN A 61 15.22 9.77 3.04
C ASN A 61 16.17 10.89 2.56
N PHE A 62 16.52 10.84 1.27
CA PHE A 62 17.38 11.80 0.60
C PHE A 62 16.92 12.00 -0.86
N PRO A 63 17.26 13.15 -1.49
CA PRO A 63 16.98 13.37 -2.91
C PRO A 63 17.65 12.30 -3.78
N PRO A 64 16.99 11.85 -4.86
CA PRO A 64 15.84 12.48 -5.52
C PRO A 64 14.47 12.03 -4.99
N TYR A 65 14.41 11.08 -4.05
CA TYR A 65 13.14 10.60 -3.51
C TYR A 65 12.29 11.74 -2.92
N GLY A 66 10.97 11.58 -2.97
CA GLY A 66 10.04 12.61 -2.49
C GLY A 66 10.02 13.93 -3.27
N ARG A 67 10.70 14.02 -4.44
CA ARG A 67 10.71 15.22 -5.30
C ARG A 67 9.32 15.77 -5.59
N ASP A 68 8.36 14.90 -5.84
CA ASP A 68 6.98 15.24 -6.23
C ASP A 68 6.00 15.08 -5.06
N PHE A 69 6.51 14.74 -3.86
CA PHE A 69 5.70 14.69 -2.64
C PHE A 69 5.23 16.08 -2.23
N VAL A 70 4.13 16.17 -1.47
CA VAL A 70 3.42 17.44 -1.20
C VAL A 70 4.31 18.55 -0.63
N ASN A 71 5.33 18.20 0.15
CA ASN A 71 6.29 19.14 0.74
C ASN A 71 7.67 19.08 0.08
N HIS A 72 7.84 18.31 -0.99
CA HIS A 72 9.12 18.06 -1.67
C HIS A 72 10.21 17.49 -0.75
N VAL A 73 9.83 16.81 0.34
CA VAL A 73 10.75 16.23 1.32
C VAL A 73 10.80 14.70 1.15
N PRO A 74 12.02 14.12 1.07
CA PRO A 74 12.18 12.67 1.10
C PRO A 74 11.88 12.13 2.50
N THR A 75 10.70 11.53 2.69
CA THR A 75 10.34 10.95 4.01
C THR A 75 10.95 9.56 4.24
N GLY A 76 11.54 8.93 3.22
CA GLY A 76 11.86 7.50 3.22
C GLY A 76 10.86 6.63 2.46
N ARG A 77 9.96 7.25 1.68
CA ARG A 77 9.14 6.56 0.67
C ARG A 77 10.00 6.26 -0.56
N PHE A 78 9.96 5.03 -1.04
CA PHE A 78 10.71 4.59 -2.22
C PHE A 78 10.00 4.98 -3.52
N THR A 79 9.75 6.27 -3.70
CA THR A 79 9.14 6.84 -4.90
C THR A 79 9.39 8.35 -4.97
N ASN A 80 8.95 9.01 -6.04
CA ASN A 80 8.96 10.47 -6.13
C ASN A 80 7.89 11.14 -5.27
N GLY A 81 6.81 10.46 -4.86
CA GLY A 81 5.71 11.06 -4.13
C GLY A 81 5.00 10.11 -3.16
N ARG A 82 3.69 10.00 -3.30
CA ARG A 82 2.81 9.18 -2.45
C ARG A 82 2.85 7.70 -2.82
N LEU A 83 2.63 6.87 -1.80
CA LEU A 83 2.41 5.43 -1.94
C LEU A 83 0.92 5.10 -2.10
N VAL A 84 0.61 3.86 -2.50
CA VAL A 84 -0.78 3.36 -2.57
C VAL A 84 -1.48 3.48 -1.21
N SER A 85 -0.78 3.24 -0.11
CA SER A 85 -1.31 3.38 1.25
C SER A 85 -1.77 4.81 1.56
N ASP A 86 -1.06 5.82 1.06
CA ASP A 86 -1.45 7.23 1.22
C ASP A 86 -2.73 7.53 0.43
N PHE A 87 -2.84 7.03 -0.81
CA PHE A 87 -4.04 7.21 -1.61
C PHE A 87 -5.26 6.54 -0.98
N ILE A 88 -5.10 5.34 -0.42
CA ILE A 88 -6.15 4.65 0.33
C ILE A 88 -6.55 5.46 1.57
N ALA A 89 -5.59 5.93 2.36
CA ALA A 89 -5.87 6.72 3.57
C ALA A 89 -6.69 7.99 3.25
N SER A 90 -6.31 8.72 2.20
CA SER A 90 -7.05 9.89 1.74
C SER A 90 -8.42 9.55 1.21
N TYR A 91 -8.53 8.52 0.38
CA TYR A 91 -9.79 8.13 -0.26
C TYR A 91 -10.84 7.68 0.77
N THR A 92 -10.39 6.95 1.79
CA THR A 92 -11.23 6.51 2.93
C THR A 92 -11.53 7.64 3.92
N GLY A 93 -10.87 8.81 3.77
CA GLY A 93 -11.00 9.96 4.64
C GLY A 93 -10.37 9.77 6.02
N VAL A 94 -9.52 8.74 6.22
CA VAL A 94 -8.84 8.48 7.50
C VAL A 94 -7.84 9.56 7.83
N LYS A 95 -6.94 9.85 6.88
CA LYS A 95 -5.89 10.86 6.95
C LYS A 95 -5.28 11.08 5.57
N ASP A 96 -4.54 12.17 5.38
CA ASP A 96 -3.97 12.48 4.07
C ASP A 96 -2.80 11.54 3.68
N ILE A 97 -1.91 11.26 4.64
CA ILE A 97 -0.74 10.41 4.46
C ILE A 97 -0.55 9.47 5.66
N VAL A 98 0.01 8.29 5.42
CA VAL A 98 0.30 7.30 6.47
C VAL A 98 1.73 7.49 6.96
N PRO A 99 1.96 7.89 8.22
CA PRO A 99 3.32 8.09 8.73
C PRO A 99 3.97 6.78 9.19
N ALA A 100 5.29 6.80 9.29
CA ALA A 100 6.10 5.70 9.82
C ALA A 100 5.97 5.62 11.36
N TYR A 101 5.66 4.45 11.92
CA TYR A 101 5.51 4.27 13.35
C TYR A 101 6.73 4.72 14.17
N LEU A 102 7.94 4.53 13.65
CA LEU A 102 9.18 4.88 14.33
C LEU A 102 9.49 6.39 14.32
N ASP A 103 8.69 7.22 13.66
CA ASP A 103 8.87 8.67 13.68
C ASP A 103 8.57 9.22 15.10
N PRO A 104 9.58 9.77 15.80
CA PRO A 104 9.41 10.25 17.18
C PRO A 104 8.59 11.53 17.26
N THR A 105 8.26 12.15 16.13
CA THR A 105 7.49 13.40 16.08
C THR A 105 5.98 13.17 16.07
N LEU A 106 5.52 11.92 15.93
CA LEU A 106 4.10 11.61 15.86
C LEU A 106 3.35 11.93 17.14
N GLY A 107 2.22 12.62 16.97
CA GLY A 107 1.26 12.88 18.03
C GLY A 107 0.28 11.72 18.22
N ILE A 108 -0.53 11.81 19.27
CA ILE A 108 -1.58 10.82 19.55
C ILE A 108 -2.60 10.77 18.39
N GLU A 109 -2.93 11.90 17.78
CA GLU A 109 -3.87 11.96 16.65
C GLU A 109 -3.36 11.18 15.43
N ASP A 110 -2.05 11.21 15.18
CA ASP A 110 -1.42 10.42 14.13
C ASP A 110 -1.55 8.93 14.40
N LEU A 111 -1.24 8.53 15.64
CA LEU A 111 -1.33 7.14 16.08
C LEU A 111 -2.77 6.62 15.99
N MET A 112 -3.74 7.39 16.48
CA MET A 112 -5.17 7.03 16.52
C MET A 112 -5.79 6.79 15.14
N THR A 113 -5.23 7.40 14.09
CA THR A 113 -5.70 7.23 12.70
C THR A 113 -4.86 6.23 11.91
N GLY A 114 -3.84 5.64 12.53
CA GLY A 114 -3.03 4.57 11.96
C GLY A 114 -1.71 5.02 11.35
N VAL A 115 -0.80 4.06 11.24
CA VAL A 115 0.61 4.20 10.88
C VAL A 115 1.05 3.00 10.04
N THR A 116 2.20 3.11 9.38
CA THR A 116 2.88 1.97 8.76
C THR A 116 3.99 1.46 9.66
N PHE A 117 4.05 0.15 9.82
CA PHE A 117 5.13 -0.62 10.45
C PHE A 117 6.08 -1.23 9.40
N ALA A 118 5.81 -0.99 8.12
CA ALA A 118 6.57 -1.55 7.00
C ALA A 118 8.05 -1.12 7.02
N SER A 119 8.89 -1.92 6.36
CA SER A 119 10.33 -1.70 6.32
C SER A 119 10.91 -2.14 4.98
N ALA A 120 11.50 -1.19 4.26
CA ALA A 120 12.08 -1.46 2.95
C ALA A 120 13.12 -2.59 2.98
N GLY A 121 13.04 -3.51 2.00
CA GLY A 121 13.92 -4.67 1.86
C GLY A 121 13.52 -5.92 2.64
N THR A 122 12.41 -5.87 3.39
CA THR A 122 11.91 -7.01 4.17
C THR A 122 11.04 -7.95 3.33
N GLY A 123 10.74 -9.13 3.86
CA GLY A 123 9.88 -10.14 3.28
C GLY A 123 9.30 -11.07 4.35
N PHE A 124 8.49 -12.05 3.95
CA PHE A 124 7.90 -13.03 4.86
C PHE A 124 8.90 -14.07 5.35
N ASP A 125 10.04 -14.21 4.67
CA ASP A 125 11.18 -14.97 5.17
C ASP A 125 12.05 -14.09 6.09
N PRO A 126 12.26 -14.48 7.36
CA PRO A 126 13.18 -13.76 8.24
C PRO A 126 14.61 -13.62 7.70
N MET A 127 15.06 -14.54 6.84
CA MET A 127 16.35 -14.44 6.17
C MET A 127 16.40 -13.25 5.21
N THR A 128 15.33 -12.96 4.49
CA THR A 128 15.22 -11.77 3.61
C THR A 128 15.51 -10.48 4.40
N ALA A 129 14.90 -10.33 5.57
CA ALA A 129 15.15 -9.17 6.44
C ALA A 129 16.60 -9.13 6.97
N THR A 130 17.18 -10.31 7.26
CA THR A 130 18.56 -10.44 7.72
C THR A 130 19.56 -10.01 6.64
N LEU A 131 19.39 -10.46 5.40
CA LEU A 131 20.24 -10.11 4.26
C LEU A 131 20.26 -8.60 4.00
N SER A 132 19.10 -7.95 4.14
CA SER A 132 18.95 -6.50 3.95
C SER A 132 19.27 -5.67 5.20
N SER A 133 19.48 -6.30 6.37
CA SER A 133 19.65 -5.64 7.67
C SER A 133 18.49 -4.69 8.03
N VAL A 134 17.25 -5.16 7.93
CA VAL A 134 16.02 -4.36 8.06
C VAL A 134 15.05 -4.96 9.08
N ILE A 135 13.91 -4.30 9.33
CA ILE A 135 12.91 -4.77 10.30
C ILE A 135 12.16 -5.96 9.69
N SER A 136 12.24 -7.12 10.35
CA SER A 136 11.51 -8.33 9.97
C SER A 136 10.01 -8.20 10.24
N PHE A 137 9.17 -9.01 9.58
CA PHE A 137 7.72 -9.07 9.87
C PHE A 137 7.41 -9.41 11.34
N GLU A 138 8.25 -10.22 11.99
CA GLU A 138 8.17 -10.47 13.44
C GLU A 138 8.31 -9.16 14.22
N GLN A 139 9.33 -8.37 13.92
CA GLN A 139 9.54 -7.09 14.58
C GLN A 139 8.44 -6.06 14.25
N GLN A 140 7.87 -6.09 13.03
CA GLN A 140 6.70 -5.25 12.70
C GLN A 140 5.49 -5.60 13.57
N MET A 141 5.25 -6.90 13.86
CA MET A 141 4.21 -7.33 14.79
C MET A 141 4.49 -6.84 16.22
N GLU A 142 5.75 -6.91 16.68
CA GLU A 142 6.11 -6.41 18.01
C GLU A 142 5.91 -4.90 18.11
N TYR A 143 6.20 -4.14 17.06
CA TYR A 143 5.85 -2.71 17.01
C TYR A 143 4.35 -2.46 17.05
N PHE A 144 3.53 -3.30 16.42
CA PHE A 144 2.07 -3.20 16.55
C PHE A 144 1.57 -3.49 17.97
N LYS A 145 2.15 -4.48 18.66
CA LYS A 145 1.84 -4.78 20.07
C LYS A 145 2.27 -3.65 21.00
N GLU A 146 3.42 -3.03 20.72
CA GLU A 146 3.89 -1.84 21.43
C GLU A 146 2.95 -0.66 21.19
N TYR A 147 2.59 -0.38 19.94
CA TYR A 147 1.59 0.62 19.55
C TYR A 147 0.28 0.42 20.33
N LYS A 148 -0.25 -0.81 20.32
CA LYS A 148 -1.50 -1.15 21.01
C LYS A 148 -1.38 -0.85 22.50
N SER A 149 -0.28 -1.25 23.13
CA SER A 149 -0.03 -0.98 24.55
C SER A 149 0.02 0.53 24.85
N LYS A 150 0.64 1.33 23.96
CA LYS A 150 0.65 2.80 24.07
C LYS A 150 -0.77 3.39 24.00
N ILE A 151 -1.59 2.94 23.05
CA ILE A 151 -2.96 3.43 22.91
C ILE A 151 -3.85 2.97 24.08
N GLU A 152 -3.68 1.75 24.58
CA GLU A 152 -4.41 1.25 25.75
C GLU A 152 -4.16 2.12 26.99
N MET A 153 -2.94 2.62 27.19
CA MET A 153 -2.63 3.54 28.28
C MET A 153 -3.32 4.91 28.14
N LEU A 154 -3.64 5.33 26.91
CA LEU A 154 -4.20 6.65 26.62
C LEU A 154 -5.73 6.66 26.64
N ILE A 155 -6.36 5.67 26.01
CA ILE A 155 -7.83 5.64 25.82
C ILE A 155 -8.50 4.45 26.52
N GLY A 156 -7.73 3.59 27.19
CA GLY A 156 -8.24 2.38 27.82
C GLY A 156 -8.37 1.19 26.87
N LYS A 157 -8.46 -0.02 27.44
CA LYS A 157 -8.46 -1.28 26.70
C LYS A 157 -9.67 -1.45 25.79
N GLU A 158 -10.85 -1.09 26.28
CA GLU A 158 -12.11 -1.25 25.54
C GLU A 158 -12.14 -0.38 24.28
N SER A 159 -11.85 0.92 24.42
CA SER A 159 -11.77 1.85 23.29
C SER A 159 -10.64 1.50 22.31
N THR A 160 -9.52 0.95 22.80
CA THR A 160 -8.45 0.47 21.93
C THR A 160 -8.88 -0.75 21.12
N LEU A 161 -9.59 -1.69 21.74
CA LEU A 161 -10.15 -2.85 21.05
C LEU A 161 -11.17 -2.42 20.00
N GLU A 162 -12.04 -1.45 20.31
CA GLU A 162 -12.98 -0.88 19.34
C GLU A 162 -12.25 -0.21 18.17
N LEU A 163 -11.23 0.61 18.46
CA LEU A 163 -10.37 1.23 17.45
C LEU A 163 -9.78 0.16 16.51
N ILE A 164 -9.17 -0.89 17.05
CA ILE A 164 -8.51 -1.95 16.27
C ILE A 164 -9.53 -2.78 15.47
N THR A 165 -10.67 -3.13 16.08
CA THR A 165 -11.72 -3.95 15.44
C THR A 165 -12.35 -3.22 14.24
N LYS A 166 -12.43 -1.88 14.32
CA LYS A 166 -12.94 -1.00 13.26
C LYS A 166 -11.85 -0.50 12.31
N ALA A 167 -10.59 -0.90 12.48
CA ALA A 167 -9.50 -0.50 11.59
C ALA A 167 -9.41 -1.40 10.36
N VAL A 168 -8.72 -0.91 9.34
CA VAL A 168 -8.28 -1.70 8.18
C VAL A 168 -6.80 -1.98 8.30
N PHE A 169 -6.42 -3.22 8.03
CA PHE A 169 -5.03 -3.68 8.01
C PHE A 169 -4.63 -3.94 6.55
N MET A 170 -3.53 -3.36 6.10
CA MET A 170 -2.98 -3.60 4.76
C MET A 170 -1.62 -4.27 4.88
N ILE A 171 -1.41 -5.35 4.12
CA ILE A 171 -0.14 -6.08 4.08
C ILE A 171 0.37 -6.11 2.64
N SER A 172 1.59 -5.63 2.40
CA SER A 172 2.25 -5.62 1.08
C SER A 172 3.72 -6.01 1.19
N ALA A 173 4.03 -7.27 0.89
CA ALA A 173 5.39 -7.79 0.84
C ALA A 173 5.45 -9.10 0.03
N GLY A 174 6.66 -9.63 -0.12
CA GLY A 174 6.92 -10.95 -0.69
C GLY A 174 7.85 -10.90 -1.90
N THR A 175 7.90 -9.76 -2.61
CA THR A 175 8.78 -9.60 -3.78
C THR A 175 10.24 -9.83 -3.40
N ASN A 176 10.70 -9.28 -2.26
CA ASN A 176 12.07 -9.44 -1.79
C ASN A 176 12.42 -10.90 -1.45
N ASP A 177 11.46 -11.71 -1.00
CA ASP A 177 11.70 -13.14 -0.74
C ASP A 177 12.13 -13.86 -2.03
N PHE A 178 11.59 -13.46 -3.17
CA PHE A 178 11.99 -14.03 -4.46
C PHE A 178 13.23 -13.36 -5.05
N ILE A 179 13.26 -12.02 -5.13
CA ILE A 179 14.28 -11.31 -5.91
C ILE A 179 15.57 -11.04 -5.12
N VAL A 180 15.49 -10.86 -3.80
CA VAL A 180 16.66 -10.63 -2.94
C VAL A 180 17.17 -11.93 -2.35
N ASN A 181 16.26 -12.84 -1.96
CA ASN A 181 16.62 -14.08 -1.27
C ASN A 181 16.69 -15.29 -2.24
N TYR A 182 15.56 -15.87 -2.65
CA TYR A 182 15.50 -17.16 -3.35
C TYR A 182 16.23 -17.22 -4.70
N TYR A 183 16.13 -16.17 -5.51
CA TYR A 183 16.84 -16.03 -6.79
C TYR A 183 18.03 -15.05 -6.71
N GLY A 184 18.34 -14.56 -5.50
CA GLY A 184 19.31 -13.50 -5.28
C GLY A 184 20.45 -13.92 -4.36
N LEU A 185 20.72 -13.09 -3.34
CA LEU A 185 21.84 -13.26 -2.42
C LEU A 185 21.75 -14.53 -1.57
N GLY A 186 20.55 -15.05 -1.32
CA GLY A 186 20.32 -16.28 -0.57
C GLY A 186 20.27 -17.55 -1.41
N GLU A 187 20.38 -17.44 -2.75
CA GLU A 187 20.09 -18.52 -3.70
C GLU A 187 20.75 -19.85 -3.32
N ALA A 188 22.04 -19.83 -2.96
CA ALA A 188 22.79 -21.03 -2.63
C ALA A 188 22.27 -21.77 -1.37
N VAL A 189 21.80 -21.03 -0.37
CA VAL A 189 21.28 -21.59 0.89
C VAL A 189 19.82 -21.99 0.71
N ASP A 190 19.02 -21.12 0.10
CA ASP A 190 17.60 -21.35 -0.06
C ASP A 190 17.29 -22.47 -1.04
N GLN A 191 18.00 -22.59 -2.16
CA GLN A 191 17.80 -23.72 -3.07
C GLN A 191 18.33 -25.04 -2.51
N TYR A 192 19.20 -25.00 -1.49
CA TYR A 192 19.59 -26.20 -0.74
C TYR A 192 18.49 -26.65 0.24
N ILE A 193 17.87 -25.71 0.97
CA ILE A 193 16.80 -26.00 1.94
C ILE A 193 15.46 -26.26 1.24
N TYR A 194 15.18 -25.49 0.19
CA TYR A 194 13.96 -25.49 -0.61
C TYR A 194 14.29 -25.73 -2.10
N PRO A 195 14.43 -27.00 -2.51
CA PRO A 195 14.94 -27.36 -3.84
C PRO A 195 14.10 -26.88 -5.04
N ASN A 196 12.89 -26.36 -4.80
CA ASN A 196 12.06 -25.76 -5.84
C ASN A 196 11.22 -24.61 -5.28
N VAL A 197 10.81 -23.72 -6.18
CA VAL A 197 10.07 -22.50 -5.83
C VAL A 197 8.74 -22.80 -5.15
N THR A 198 8.14 -23.97 -5.42
CA THR A 198 6.91 -24.41 -4.77
C THR A 198 7.12 -24.71 -3.29
N SER A 199 8.21 -25.39 -2.91
CA SER A 199 8.50 -25.65 -1.49
C SER A 199 8.86 -24.37 -0.74
N TYR A 200 9.56 -23.43 -1.39
CA TYR A 200 9.81 -22.11 -0.83
C TYR A 200 8.51 -21.30 -0.65
N SER A 201 7.65 -21.26 -1.67
CA SER A 201 6.35 -20.58 -1.60
C SER A 201 5.47 -21.15 -0.49
N ASN A 202 5.47 -22.48 -0.30
CA ASN A 202 4.75 -23.12 0.81
C ASN A 202 5.25 -22.67 2.18
N PHE A 203 6.57 -22.49 2.35
CA PHE A 203 7.15 -21.93 3.56
C PHE A 203 6.72 -20.47 3.76
N LEU A 204 6.80 -19.63 2.74
CA LEU A 204 6.33 -18.24 2.82
C LEU A 204 4.84 -18.18 3.23
N PHE A 205 4.00 -19.03 2.65
CA PHE A 205 2.58 -19.08 3.01
C PHE A 205 2.35 -19.47 4.47
N GLN A 206 3.16 -20.35 5.06
CA GLN A 206 3.07 -20.65 6.50
C GLN A 206 3.34 -19.38 7.33
N ASN A 207 4.32 -18.58 6.94
CA ASN A 207 4.64 -17.32 7.62
C ASN A 207 3.53 -16.28 7.44
N VAL A 208 2.98 -16.15 6.22
CA VAL A 208 1.83 -15.27 5.93
C VAL A 208 0.61 -15.66 6.78
N GLU A 209 0.25 -16.95 6.80
CA GLU A 209 -0.89 -17.45 7.58
C GLU A 209 -0.70 -17.22 9.08
N ASN A 210 0.51 -17.43 9.60
CA ASN A 210 0.83 -17.19 11.00
C ASN A 210 0.76 -15.71 11.36
N PHE A 211 1.26 -14.83 10.48
CA PHE A 211 1.18 -13.39 10.68
C PHE A 211 -0.26 -12.88 10.68
N ILE A 212 -1.09 -13.33 9.74
CA ILE A 212 -2.52 -13.00 9.69
C ILE A 212 -3.24 -13.50 10.95
N LYS A 213 -2.99 -14.74 11.39
CA LYS A 213 -3.56 -15.28 12.64
C LYS A 213 -3.17 -14.43 13.85
N GLU A 214 -1.91 -13.98 13.91
CA GLU A 214 -1.47 -13.12 15.00
C GLU A 214 -2.15 -11.75 14.96
N LEU A 215 -2.33 -11.12 13.80
CA LEU A 215 -3.13 -9.89 13.69
C LEU A 215 -4.57 -10.09 14.19
N ILE A 216 -5.20 -11.22 13.83
CA ILE A 216 -6.55 -11.56 14.29
C ILE A 216 -6.58 -11.71 15.82
N ASN A 217 -5.56 -12.37 16.41
CA ASN A 217 -5.38 -12.50 17.86
C ASN A 217 -5.21 -11.12 18.53
N GLN A 218 -4.57 -10.18 17.84
CA GLN A 218 -4.42 -8.80 18.32
C GLN A 218 -5.68 -7.94 18.13
N GLY A 219 -6.72 -8.45 17.46
CA GLY A 219 -8.04 -7.81 17.32
C GLY A 219 -8.39 -7.38 15.89
N ALA A 220 -7.51 -7.59 14.91
CA ALA A 220 -7.80 -7.22 13.53
C ALA A 220 -9.00 -8.01 12.99
N ARG A 221 -9.90 -7.33 12.26
CA ARG A 221 -11.08 -7.95 11.63
C ARG A 221 -11.19 -7.70 10.14
N LYS A 222 -10.53 -6.68 9.60
CA LYS A 222 -10.54 -6.36 8.16
C LYS A 222 -9.09 -6.26 7.68
N ILE A 223 -8.64 -7.28 6.94
CA ILE A 223 -7.25 -7.39 6.51
C ILE A 223 -7.22 -7.52 4.99
N ALA A 224 -6.61 -6.57 4.31
CA ALA A 224 -6.32 -6.61 2.89
C ALA A 224 -4.86 -7.04 2.68
N MET A 225 -4.66 -8.07 1.87
CA MET A 225 -3.36 -8.60 1.49
C MET A 225 -3.13 -8.34 0.00
N VAL A 226 -2.00 -7.71 -0.31
CA VAL A 226 -1.59 -7.37 -1.67
C VAL A 226 -0.84 -8.55 -2.29
N GLY A 227 -1.16 -8.88 -3.55
CA GLY A 227 -0.43 -9.89 -4.32
C GLY A 227 0.96 -9.42 -4.77
N LEU A 228 1.75 -10.32 -5.34
CA LEU A 228 3.01 -9.98 -5.98
C LEU A 228 2.78 -9.20 -7.29
N PRO A 229 3.64 -8.22 -7.61
CA PRO A 229 3.66 -7.55 -8.91
C PRO A 229 4.19 -8.51 -10.00
N PRO A 230 4.17 -8.13 -11.29
CA PRO A 230 4.88 -8.87 -12.34
C PRO A 230 6.40 -8.69 -12.16
N MET A 231 6.96 -9.31 -11.11
CA MET A 231 8.32 -9.06 -10.64
C MET A 231 9.40 -9.37 -11.70
N GLY A 232 9.11 -10.30 -12.61
CA GLY A 232 9.97 -10.59 -13.77
C GLY A 232 10.14 -9.41 -14.74
N CYS A 233 9.28 -8.39 -14.67
CA CYS A 233 9.37 -7.18 -15.48
C CYS A 233 10.00 -5.98 -14.75
N LEU A 234 10.48 -6.13 -13.51
CA LEU A 234 11.16 -5.04 -12.83
C LEU A 234 12.48 -4.71 -13.54
N PRO A 235 12.83 -3.42 -13.74
CA PRO A 235 14.04 -3.06 -14.47
C PRO A 235 15.32 -3.72 -13.94
N GLU A 236 15.48 -3.84 -12.61
CA GLU A 236 16.61 -4.52 -11.98
C GLU A 236 16.62 -6.03 -12.27
N VAL A 237 15.47 -6.70 -12.14
CA VAL A 237 15.33 -8.14 -12.40
C VAL A 237 15.66 -8.46 -13.86
N ILE A 238 15.19 -7.65 -14.80
CA ILE A 238 15.55 -7.78 -16.21
C ILE A 238 17.06 -7.61 -16.39
N THR A 239 17.66 -6.59 -15.77
CA THR A 239 19.08 -6.28 -15.96
C THR A 239 20.00 -7.35 -15.35
N LEU A 240 19.65 -7.89 -14.19
CA LEU A 240 20.44 -8.90 -13.49
C LEU A 240 20.23 -10.32 -14.04
N ASN A 241 19.23 -10.53 -14.89
CA ASN A 241 19.02 -11.82 -15.52
C ASN A 241 20.18 -12.17 -16.46
N LYS A 242 20.73 -13.38 -16.31
CA LYS A 242 21.91 -13.87 -17.06
C LYS A 242 21.70 -13.85 -18.58
N ASP A 243 20.45 -13.96 -19.03
CA ASP A 243 20.08 -14.01 -20.45
C ASP A 243 19.73 -12.63 -21.06
N ALA A 244 19.75 -11.55 -20.26
CA ALA A 244 19.34 -10.22 -20.72
C ALA A 244 20.24 -9.68 -21.84
N ALA A 245 21.55 -9.93 -21.73
CA ALA A 245 22.54 -9.53 -22.74
C ALA A 245 22.36 -10.25 -24.08
N THR A 246 21.72 -11.43 -24.10
CA THR A 246 21.60 -12.28 -25.29
C THR A 246 20.20 -12.26 -25.93
N HIS A 247 19.15 -11.99 -25.16
CA HIS A 247 17.75 -12.03 -25.64
C HIS A 247 17.04 -10.66 -25.63
N GLY A 248 17.76 -9.60 -25.27
CA GLY A 248 17.23 -8.25 -25.09
C GLY A 248 16.58 -8.05 -23.72
N ARG A 249 16.15 -6.81 -23.44
CA ARG A 249 15.49 -6.41 -22.17
C ARG A 249 14.03 -6.87 -22.12
N LYS A 250 13.80 -8.18 -22.05
CA LYS A 250 12.47 -8.77 -21.91
C LYS A 250 12.22 -9.19 -20.46
N CYS A 251 10.95 -9.25 -20.08
CA CYS A 251 10.57 -9.78 -18.77
C CYS A 251 11.06 -11.23 -18.60
N VAL A 252 11.40 -11.58 -17.36
CA VAL A 252 11.81 -12.93 -16.98
C VAL A 252 10.57 -13.80 -16.79
N GLU A 253 10.19 -14.57 -17.81
CA GLU A 253 8.97 -15.38 -17.83
C GLU A 253 8.82 -16.31 -16.62
N GLN A 254 9.92 -16.93 -16.17
CA GLN A 254 9.89 -17.79 -14.98
C GLN A 254 9.38 -17.03 -13.74
N MET A 255 9.85 -15.80 -13.52
CA MET A 255 9.43 -15.00 -12.37
C MET A 255 8.02 -14.42 -12.53
N LEU A 256 7.54 -14.23 -13.77
CA LEU A 256 6.13 -13.92 -14.03
C LEU A 256 5.22 -15.10 -13.65
N SER A 257 5.58 -16.31 -14.06
CA SER A 257 4.84 -17.53 -13.69
C SER A 257 4.80 -17.72 -12.17
N VAL A 258 5.93 -17.54 -11.47
CA VAL A 258 5.98 -17.64 -10.00
C VAL A 258 5.04 -16.64 -9.35
N ALA A 259 5.02 -15.38 -9.79
CA ALA A 259 4.13 -14.37 -9.22
C ALA A 259 2.64 -14.71 -9.46
N ILE A 260 2.28 -15.20 -10.64
CA ILE A 260 0.91 -15.63 -10.97
C ILE A 260 0.49 -16.80 -10.05
N GLU A 261 1.31 -17.85 -9.96
CA GLU A 261 1.02 -19.03 -9.14
C GLU A 261 0.90 -18.66 -7.66
N TYR A 262 1.83 -17.84 -7.15
CA TYR A 262 1.78 -17.34 -5.78
C TYR A 262 0.47 -16.60 -5.52
N ASN A 263 0.07 -15.69 -6.41
CA ASN A 263 -1.15 -14.88 -6.25
C ASN A 263 -2.43 -15.73 -6.24
N ILE A 264 -2.52 -16.75 -7.10
CA ILE A 264 -3.65 -17.69 -7.11
C ILE A 264 -3.74 -18.45 -5.79
N ILE A 265 -2.61 -18.95 -5.27
CA ILE A 265 -2.58 -19.69 -4.01
C ILE A 265 -2.90 -18.76 -2.84
N LEU A 266 -2.36 -17.54 -2.84
CA LEU A 266 -2.62 -16.53 -1.82
C LEU A 266 -4.11 -16.22 -1.73
N GLU A 267 -4.76 -15.93 -2.85
CA GLU A 267 -6.20 -15.63 -2.88
C GLU A 267 -7.03 -16.79 -2.31
N ASN A 268 -6.68 -18.03 -2.66
CA ASN A 268 -7.36 -19.22 -2.15
C ASN A 268 -7.15 -19.41 -0.64
N LYS A 269 -5.93 -19.16 -0.13
CA LYS A 269 -5.64 -19.22 1.31
C LYS A 269 -6.40 -18.16 2.10
N LEU A 270 -6.46 -16.93 1.59
CA LEU A 270 -7.26 -15.86 2.19
C LEU A 270 -8.75 -16.23 2.24
N LYS A 271 -9.29 -16.83 1.18
CA LYS A 271 -10.67 -17.36 1.17
C LYS A 271 -10.88 -18.45 2.21
N ALA A 272 -9.92 -19.36 2.39
CA ALA A 272 -10.00 -20.45 3.36
C ALA A 272 -9.87 -19.97 4.82
N MET A 273 -9.24 -18.81 5.04
CA MET A 273 -9.03 -18.22 6.36
C MET A 273 -10.13 -17.23 6.79
N GLN A 274 -11.15 -16.99 5.95
CA GLN A 274 -12.30 -16.17 6.33
C GLN A 274 -13.00 -16.75 7.57
N THR A 275 -13.49 -15.88 8.45
CA THR A 275 -14.33 -16.29 9.58
C THR A 275 -15.62 -15.45 9.61
N ALA A 276 -16.54 -15.77 10.51
CA ALA A 276 -17.73 -14.94 10.71
C ALA A 276 -17.35 -13.50 11.08
N ASP A 277 -16.32 -13.35 11.91
CA ASP A 277 -15.89 -12.07 12.47
C ASP A 277 -14.76 -11.40 11.68
N THR A 278 -14.01 -12.16 10.87
CA THR A 278 -12.85 -11.66 10.12
C THR A 278 -13.07 -11.71 8.61
N LYS A 279 -12.88 -10.56 7.97
CA LYS A 279 -12.90 -10.37 6.52
C LYS A 279 -11.49 -10.19 5.99
N LEU A 280 -11.11 -11.08 5.08
CA LEU A 280 -9.83 -11.02 4.37
C LEU A 280 -10.07 -10.61 2.92
N TYR A 281 -9.24 -9.73 2.37
CA TYR A 281 -9.38 -9.25 0.99
C TYR A 281 -8.06 -9.45 0.25
N TYR A 282 -8.16 -9.80 -1.02
CA TYR A 282 -7.04 -9.86 -1.93
C TYR A 282 -7.03 -8.60 -2.80
N ALA A 283 -5.89 -7.93 -2.90
CA ALA A 283 -5.68 -6.80 -3.78
C ALA A 283 -4.68 -7.17 -4.88
N ASP A 284 -5.17 -7.27 -6.12
CA ASP A 284 -4.34 -7.58 -7.30
C ASP A 284 -3.56 -6.35 -7.76
N ILE A 285 -2.24 -6.43 -7.66
CA ILE A 285 -1.32 -5.44 -8.26
C ILE A 285 -0.54 -6.01 -9.44
N TYR A 286 -0.66 -7.31 -9.72
CA TYR A 286 0.03 -7.95 -10.84
C TYR A 286 -0.48 -7.36 -12.16
N LYS A 287 -1.80 -7.42 -12.37
CA LYS A 287 -2.42 -6.98 -13.61
C LYS A 287 -2.29 -5.48 -13.86
N PRO A 288 -2.56 -4.57 -12.90
CA PRO A 288 -2.42 -3.13 -13.13
C PRO A 288 -1.00 -2.73 -13.55
N ILE A 289 0.03 -3.32 -12.92
CA ILE A 289 1.43 -3.01 -13.27
C ILE A 289 1.78 -3.61 -14.63
N LEU A 290 1.35 -4.84 -14.93
CA LEU A 290 1.57 -5.44 -16.24
C LEU A 290 0.87 -4.67 -17.36
N ASP A 291 -0.34 -4.16 -17.11
CA ASP A 291 -1.08 -3.32 -18.06
C ASP A 291 -0.34 -2.00 -18.33
N MET A 292 0.28 -1.39 -17.31
CA MET A 292 1.14 -0.21 -17.49
C MET A 292 2.38 -0.54 -18.35
N ILE A 293 2.96 -1.72 -18.18
CA ILE A 293 4.13 -2.14 -18.96
C ILE A 293 3.76 -2.45 -20.41
N GLN A 294 2.63 -3.11 -20.64
CA GLN A 294 2.21 -3.55 -21.98
C GLN A 294 1.50 -2.44 -22.78
N PHE A 295 0.74 -1.59 -22.10
CA PHE A 295 -0.15 -0.61 -22.73
C PHE A 295 0.11 0.83 -22.28
N GLY A 296 1.19 1.07 -21.51
CA GLY A 296 1.56 2.38 -20.99
C GLY A 296 1.63 3.44 -22.09
N GLU A 297 2.43 3.17 -23.11
CA GLU A 297 2.67 4.06 -24.25
C GLU A 297 1.45 4.23 -25.15
N SER A 298 0.73 3.14 -25.41
CA SER A 298 -0.35 3.15 -26.39
C SER A 298 -1.69 3.60 -25.83
N LYS A 299 -1.92 3.50 -24.50
CA LYS A 299 -3.25 3.70 -23.90
C LYS A 299 -3.27 4.50 -22.60
N LEU A 300 -2.18 4.54 -21.83
CA LEU A 300 -2.18 5.10 -20.46
C LEU A 300 -1.33 6.37 -20.30
N GLY A 301 -0.67 6.80 -21.38
CA GLY A 301 0.08 8.05 -21.45
C GLY A 301 1.42 8.03 -20.69
N PHE A 302 2.01 6.84 -20.49
CA PHE A 302 3.42 6.72 -20.11
C PHE A 302 4.29 6.80 -21.37
N GLU A 303 5.49 7.36 -21.29
CA GLU A 303 6.47 7.37 -22.39
C GLU A 303 7.63 6.41 -22.13
N GLU A 304 7.81 5.96 -20.89
CA GLU A 304 8.83 4.97 -20.53
C GLU A 304 8.27 3.96 -19.52
N VAL A 305 8.37 2.68 -19.88
CA VAL A 305 7.72 1.57 -19.16
C VAL A 305 8.69 0.46 -18.73
N SER A 306 9.95 0.56 -19.12
CA SER A 306 10.97 -0.50 -19.04
C SER A 306 12.21 -0.12 -18.23
N THR A 307 12.35 1.16 -17.87
CA THR A 307 13.44 1.72 -17.07
C THR A 307 12.93 2.70 -16.01
N GLY A 308 13.71 2.86 -14.94
CA GLY A 308 13.47 3.85 -13.91
C GLY A 308 13.81 5.28 -14.36
N CYS A 309 13.08 6.26 -13.81
CA CYS A 309 13.39 7.69 -13.98
C CYS A 309 14.76 8.07 -13.37
N CYS A 310 15.24 7.32 -12.38
CA CYS A 310 16.48 7.59 -11.66
C CYS A 310 17.68 6.80 -12.19
N GLY A 311 18.80 7.48 -12.38
CA GLY A 311 20.06 6.89 -12.82
C GLY A 311 20.00 6.45 -14.28
N SER A 312 20.62 5.30 -14.58
CA SER A 312 20.38 4.61 -15.85
C SER A 312 18.99 3.97 -15.93
N GLY A 313 18.30 3.86 -14.79
CA GLY A 313 17.00 3.22 -14.67
C GLY A 313 17.07 1.69 -14.69
N TYR A 314 18.27 1.11 -14.66
CA TYR A 314 18.47 -0.33 -14.83
C TYR A 314 18.75 -1.07 -13.54
N ILE A 315 19.48 -0.46 -12.60
CA ILE A 315 19.88 -1.10 -11.33
C ILE A 315 19.77 -0.16 -10.12
N GLU A 316 19.58 1.13 -10.36
CA GLU A 316 19.62 2.13 -9.32
C GLU A 316 18.33 2.09 -8.52
N ALA A 317 18.45 1.66 -7.25
CA ALA A 317 17.47 1.82 -6.21
C ALA A 317 18.18 2.14 -4.87
N ALA A 318 17.42 2.66 -3.90
CA ALA A 318 17.96 3.10 -2.60
C ALA A 318 19.18 4.02 -2.78
N MET A 319 20.30 3.71 -2.13
CA MET A 319 21.54 4.51 -2.18
C MET A 319 22.15 4.66 -3.59
N LEU A 320 21.82 3.78 -4.54
CA LEU A 320 22.29 3.90 -5.92
C LEU A 320 21.49 4.95 -6.71
N CYS A 321 20.26 5.24 -6.29
CA CYS A 321 19.46 6.35 -6.77
C CYS A 321 19.65 7.56 -5.82
N ASN A 322 20.62 8.42 -6.10
CA ASN A 322 20.99 9.53 -5.22
C ASN A 322 21.14 10.85 -5.96
N ILE A 323 21.51 11.91 -5.24
CA ILE A 323 21.63 13.29 -5.77
C ILE A 323 22.60 13.42 -6.97
N ASN A 324 23.52 12.47 -7.16
CA ASN A 324 24.46 12.48 -8.29
C ASN A 324 23.94 11.66 -9.49
N SER A 325 22.85 10.91 -9.32
CA SER A 325 22.23 10.16 -10.40
C SER A 325 21.51 11.11 -11.36
N PRO A 326 21.64 10.97 -12.69
CA PRO A 326 20.76 11.65 -13.63
C PRO A 326 19.30 11.33 -13.32
N ILE A 327 18.41 12.30 -13.41
CA ILE A 327 16.97 12.12 -13.15
C ILE A 327 16.19 12.58 -14.36
N CYS A 328 15.11 11.86 -14.70
CA CYS A 328 14.19 12.27 -15.75
C CYS A 328 13.49 13.62 -15.42
N ASP A 329 13.20 14.40 -16.46
CA ASP A 329 12.58 15.72 -16.31
C ASP A 329 11.14 15.63 -15.78
N ASP A 330 10.39 14.61 -16.20
CA ASP A 330 8.97 14.42 -15.84
C ASP A 330 8.70 12.96 -15.48
N ALA A 331 8.61 12.68 -14.17
CA ALA A 331 8.34 11.32 -13.67
C ALA A 331 6.91 10.86 -13.95
N SER A 332 5.98 11.75 -14.30
CA SER A 332 4.62 11.35 -14.68
C SER A 332 4.59 10.60 -16.03
N LYS A 333 5.69 10.61 -16.77
CA LYS A 333 5.84 9.84 -18.00
C LYS A 333 6.43 8.44 -17.78
N TYR A 334 6.91 8.15 -16.57
CA TYR A 334 7.58 6.89 -16.25
C TYR A 334 6.69 5.98 -15.40
N VAL A 335 6.70 4.69 -15.69
CA VAL A 335 6.08 3.68 -14.81
C VAL A 335 6.91 3.52 -13.54
N PHE A 336 8.23 3.44 -13.68
CA PHE A 336 9.17 3.20 -12.59
C PHE A 336 9.92 4.47 -12.18
N TRP A 337 9.96 4.73 -10.88
CA TRP A 337 10.77 5.81 -10.32
C TRP A 337 12.25 5.44 -10.29
N ASP A 338 12.55 4.27 -9.75
CA ASP A 338 13.88 3.69 -9.70
C ASP A 338 13.85 2.28 -10.35
N SER A 339 14.87 1.44 -10.20
CA SER A 339 14.91 0.14 -10.89
C SER A 339 13.92 -0.91 -10.36
N VAL A 340 13.14 -0.59 -9.31
CA VAL A 340 12.20 -1.49 -8.65
C VAL A 340 10.83 -0.84 -8.44
N HIS A 341 10.81 0.39 -7.94
CA HIS A 341 9.62 1.01 -7.39
C HIS A 341 8.87 1.87 -8.42
N PRO A 342 7.53 1.79 -8.47
CA PRO A 342 6.71 2.68 -9.28
C PRO A 342 6.82 4.17 -8.94
N THR A 343 6.55 5.02 -9.92
CA THR A 343 6.33 6.46 -9.69
C THR A 343 5.02 6.70 -8.93
N GLU A 344 4.86 7.88 -8.33
CA GLU A 344 3.59 8.28 -7.70
C GLU A 344 2.41 8.15 -8.67
N ARG A 345 2.59 8.51 -9.95
CA ARG A 345 1.54 8.35 -10.97
C ARG A 345 1.18 6.88 -11.16
N ALA A 346 2.18 6.00 -11.26
CA ALA A 346 1.94 4.58 -11.40
C ALA A 346 1.28 3.99 -10.14
N TYR A 347 1.68 4.41 -8.94
CA TYR A 347 0.99 4.04 -7.69
C TYR A 347 -0.45 4.55 -7.64
N HIS A 348 -0.71 5.76 -8.13
CA HIS A 348 -2.08 6.26 -8.25
C HIS A 348 -2.91 5.38 -9.20
N TYR A 349 -2.35 4.95 -10.32
CA TYR A 349 -3.03 4.03 -11.24
C TYR A 349 -3.34 2.68 -10.58
N VAL A 350 -2.38 2.11 -9.83
CA VAL A 350 -2.59 0.90 -9.02
C VAL A 350 -3.75 1.11 -8.05
N PHE A 351 -3.73 2.20 -7.26
CA PHE A 351 -4.80 2.58 -6.35
C PHE A 351 -6.17 2.63 -7.06
N THR A 352 -6.27 3.32 -8.20
CA THR A 352 -7.55 3.44 -8.92
C THR A 352 -8.10 2.09 -9.36
N THR A 353 -7.23 1.13 -9.68
CA THR A 353 -7.63 -0.22 -10.11
C THR A 353 -8.06 -1.09 -8.93
N ILE A 354 -7.44 -0.93 -7.76
CA ILE A 354 -7.83 -1.66 -6.54
C ILE A 354 -8.94 -0.96 -5.74
N ARG A 355 -9.37 0.24 -6.16
CA ARG A 355 -10.45 1.00 -5.49
C ARG A 355 -11.72 0.18 -5.25
N PRO A 356 -12.20 -0.70 -6.17
CA PRO A 356 -13.34 -1.57 -5.88
C PRO A 356 -13.12 -2.47 -4.65
N VAL A 357 -11.88 -2.93 -4.40
CA VAL A 357 -11.54 -3.68 -3.18
C VAL A 357 -11.64 -2.79 -1.95
N VAL A 358 -11.15 -1.56 -2.03
CA VAL A 358 -11.30 -0.58 -0.95
C VAL A 358 -12.77 -0.32 -0.66
N ASP A 359 -13.60 -0.11 -1.69
CA ASP A 359 -15.04 0.09 -1.54
C ASP A 359 -15.73 -1.14 -0.92
N MET A 360 -15.32 -2.37 -1.28
CA MET A 360 -15.80 -3.60 -0.63
C MET A 360 -15.48 -3.63 0.86
N VAL A 361 -14.27 -3.25 1.26
CA VAL A 361 -13.86 -3.15 2.68
C VAL A 361 -14.73 -2.13 3.42
N LEU A 362 -15.03 -0.98 2.79
CA LEU A 362 -15.84 0.08 3.40
C LEU A 362 -17.33 -0.30 3.52
N ASN A 363 -17.87 -1.07 2.59
CA ASN A 363 -19.26 -1.51 2.66
C ASN A 363 -19.53 -2.44 3.86
N ASP A 364 -18.51 -3.14 4.36
CA ASP A 364 -18.59 -3.97 5.57
C ASP A 364 -18.65 -3.15 6.88
N TYR A 365 -18.78 -1.83 6.81
CA TYR A 365 -19.13 -0.96 7.94
C TYR A 365 -20.60 -0.54 7.96
N ILE A 366 -21.34 -0.79 6.87
CA ILE A 366 -22.78 -0.45 6.75
C ILE A 366 -23.66 -1.60 7.25
N ASN A 367 -23.14 -2.82 7.29
CA ASN A 367 -23.89 -4.05 7.58
C ASN A 367 -23.69 -4.56 9.01
#